data_AF-A0A2U1S4R4-F1
#
_entry.id   AF-A0A2U1S4R4-F1
#
_cell.length_a   1.000
_cell.length_b   1.000
_cell.length_c   1.000
_cell.angle_alpha   90.00
_cell.angle_beta   90.00
_cell.angle_gamma   90.00
#
_symmetry.space_group_name_H-M   'P 1'
#
loop_
_entity.id
_entity.type
_entity.pdbx_description
1 polymer ?
#
loop_
_entity_poly.entity_id
_entity_poly.type
_entity_poly.pdbx_seq_one_letter_code
_entity_poly.pdbx_strand_id
1 'polypeptide(L)'
;MSLRATEVRLVAEAHSSKLRLDQVVSALTSTKFTSGSTHNFYLYPARFSPEIARTVIETFSQPGDYVLDPFMGGGTAIIEGLMLGRSMIGIDINALAHFVANTRTRPLSPCDEERIREWAHGTAHCFSDFRPEPLPQVKNLPPTVKLLMGRALKMAERLPFSRQRAFARCVLLRLGQWALDCRDHEAPSQRNLAEKLPMLTDQMLSGLQEFVTRCHEAGLRSNRIVSQRLLLCRNAVGLDQEPKLRDLAARPSLVFTSPPYPRVHVLYHRWQVRGRKETPAPYWIAQIPDGHYASHYTGGSRTPTGERNYFSLVRAVFSSVRQVITHDGLVVQLIGFADIDNQLPKYLNAMADAGFEAWRPAGSQVDRFWRRVPNRKWYAKLKGTVDASSEVLLFHRPRC
;
A
#
# COMPACT_ATOMS: atom_id res chain seq x y z
N MET A 1 4.73 -42.64 29.35
CA MET A 1 3.77 -41.51 29.24
C MET A 1 4.31 -40.29 28.48
N SER A 2 5.62 -40.15 28.20
CA SER A 2 6.22 -38.97 27.54
C SER A 2 6.07 -38.89 26.00
N LEU A 3 5.94 -40.03 25.31
CA LEU A 3 5.89 -40.06 23.84
C LEU A 3 4.52 -39.65 23.27
N ARG A 4 3.42 -40.15 23.86
CA ARG A 4 2.04 -39.80 23.44
C ARG A 4 1.69 -38.32 23.60
N ALA A 5 2.21 -37.65 24.63
CA ALA A 5 1.98 -36.22 24.84
C ALA A 5 2.69 -35.35 23.79
N THR A 6 3.84 -35.83 23.28
CA THR A 6 4.62 -35.17 22.25
C THR A 6 3.98 -35.36 20.87
N GLU A 7 3.50 -36.57 20.56
CA GLU A 7 2.75 -36.86 19.32
C GLU A 7 1.44 -36.06 19.24
N VAL A 8 0.67 -35.97 20.33
CA VAL A 8 -0.60 -35.22 20.35
C VAL A 8 -0.35 -33.71 20.14
N ARG A 9 0.74 -33.15 20.68
CA ARG A 9 1.13 -31.75 20.43
C ARG A 9 1.55 -31.52 18.97
N LEU A 10 2.37 -32.41 18.41
CA LEU A 10 2.82 -32.31 17.01
C LEU A 10 1.64 -32.42 16.02
N VAL A 11 0.67 -33.29 16.31
CA VAL A 11 -0.55 -33.43 15.49
C VAL A 11 -1.45 -32.19 15.61
N ALA A 12 -1.58 -31.61 16.81
CA ALA A 12 -2.35 -30.38 17.03
C ALA A 12 -1.70 -29.15 16.36
N GLU A 13 -0.37 -29.03 16.42
CA GLU A 13 0.40 -27.97 15.73
C GLU A 13 0.33 -28.12 14.21
N ALA A 14 0.44 -29.33 13.68
CA ALA A 14 0.28 -29.62 12.26
C ALA A 14 -1.15 -29.34 11.77
N HIS A 15 -2.17 -29.68 12.56
CA HIS A 15 -3.57 -29.41 12.23
C HIS A 15 -3.89 -27.90 12.28
N SER A 16 -3.38 -27.18 13.28
CA SER A 16 -3.51 -25.72 13.38
C SER A 16 -2.80 -25.01 12.21
N SER A 17 -1.62 -25.50 11.83
CA SER A 17 -0.85 -24.97 10.70
C SER A 17 -1.57 -25.17 9.36
N LYS A 18 -2.17 -26.36 9.15
CA LYS A 18 -2.98 -26.65 7.97
C LYS A 18 -4.23 -25.75 7.88
N LEU A 19 -4.96 -25.60 8.99
CA LEU A 19 -6.16 -24.75 9.03
C LEU A 19 -5.85 -23.28 8.70
N ARG A 20 -4.71 -22.75 9.18
CA ARG A 20 -4.27 -21.39 8.86
C ARG A 20 -3.86 -21.24 7.40
N LEU A 21 -3.26 -22.26 6.80
CA LEU A 21 -2.93 -22.25 5.37
C LEU A 21 -4.17 -22.27 4.48
N ASP A 22 -5.19 -23.05 4.84
CA ASP A 22 -6.46 -23.08 4.12
C ASP A 22 -7.14 -21.69 4.13
N GLN A 23 -7.00 -20.94 5.23
CA GLN A 23 -7.45 -19.53 5.29
C GLN A 23 -6.67 -18.63 4.33
N VAL A 24 -5.35 -18.78 4.22
CA VAL A 24 -4.54 -18.04 3.23
C VAL A 24 -5.01 -18.33 1.80
N VAL A 25 -5.29 -19.59 1.49
CA VAL A 25 -5.81 -19.99 0.16
C VAL A 25 -7.18 -19.37 -0.11
N SER A 26 -8.07 -19.40 0.87
CA SER A 26 -9.40 -18.77 0.78
C SER A 26 -9.30 -17.26 0.56
N ALA A 27 -8.39 -16.58 1.28
CA ALA A 27 -8.15 -15.15 1.12
C ALA A 27 -7.58 -14.79 -0.27
N LEU A 28 -6.74 -15.64 -0.86
CA LEU A 28 -6.19 -15.45 -2.20
C LEU A 28 -7.27 -15.55 -3.29
N THR A 29 -8.24 -16.44 -3.13
CA THR A 29 -9.33 -16.66 -4.11
C THR A 29 -10.51 -15.71 -3.92
N SER A 30 -10.57 -14.98 -2.79
CA SER A 30 -11.60 -14.00 -2.50
C SER A 30 -11.68 -12.87 -3.54
N THR A 31 -12.90 -12.62 -4.00
CA THR A 31 -13.27 -11.50 -4.87
C THR A 31 -13.99 -10.39 -4.10
N LYS A 32 -14.01 -10.44 -2.77
CA LYS A 32 -14.69 -9.43 -1.95
C LYS A 32 -14.12 -8.05 -2.24
N PHE A 33 -15.01 -7.09 -2.48
CA PHE A 33 -14.60 -5.70 -2.63
C PHE A 33 -13.95 -5.21 -1.33
N THR A 34 -12.90 -4.39 -1.47
CA THR A 34 -12.22 -3.80 -0.33
C THR A 34 -13.17 -2.83 0.39
N SER A 35 -13.77 -3.27 1.48
CA SER A 35 -14.60 -2.46 2.37
C SER A 35 -13.99 -2.43 3.77
N GLY A 36 -14.32 -1.37 4.53
CA GLY A 36 -13.85 -1.16 5.89
C GLY A 36 -12.55 -0.38 6.02
N SER A 37 -12.42 0.32 7.15
CA SER A 37 -11.22 1.02 7.62
C SER A 37 -10.69 2.10 6.65
N THR A 38 -9.42 2.48 6.76
CA THR A 38 -8.78 3.53 5.96
C THR A 38 -8.42 3.09 4.54
N HIS A 39 -8.87 1.91 4.08
CA HIS A 39 -8.59 1.36 2.75
C HIS A 39 -9.17 2.14 1.57
N ASN A 40 -10.14 3.03 1.83
CA ASN A 40 -10.77 3.83 0.79
C ASN A 40 -10.28 5.28 0.72
N PHE A 41 -9.24 5.65 1.49
CA PHE A 41 -8.67 6.99 1.48
C PHE A 41 -8.02 7.33 0.14
N TYR A 42 -7.26 6.39 -0.41
CA TYR A 42 -6.63 6.52 -1.70
C TYR A 42 -6.44 5.15 -2.32
N LEU A 43 -6.91 4.98 -3.56
CA LEU A 43 -6.77 3.74 -4.31
C LEU A 43 -5.39 3.74 -4.95
N TYR A 44 -4.37 3.38 -4.16
CA TYR A 44 -3.00 3.25 -4.68
C TYR A 44 -2.95 2.12 -5.72
N PRO A 45 -2.29 2.34 -6.88
CA PRO A 45 -2.19 1.33 -7.92
C PRO A 45 -1.61 0.00 -7.44
N ALA A 46 -1.95 -1.11 -8.11
CA ALA A 46 -1.37 -2.44 -7.90
C ALA A 46 -1.50 -3.07 -6.50
N ARG A 47 -2.26 -2.49 -5.56
CA ARG A 47 -2.37 -3.00 -4.18
C ARG A 47 -2.97 -4.43 -4.12
N PHE A 48 -2.51 -5.22 -3.15
CA PHE A 48 -3.18 -6.48 -2.75
C PHE A 48 -4.43 -6.21 -1.89
N SER A 49 -5.26 -7.24 -1.75
CA SER A 49 -6.46 -7.22 -0.90
C SER A 49 -6.06 -7.09 0.58
N PRO A 50 -6.78 -6.28 1.39
CA PRO A 50 -6.64 -6.27 2.84
C PRO A 50 -6.85 -7.64 3.48
N GLU A 51 -7.70 -8.49 2.89
CA GLU A 51 -7.95 -9.85 3.40
C GLU A 51 -6.69 -10.72 3.29
N ILE A 52 -6.02 -10.72 2.14
CA ILE A 52 -4.74 -11.43 1.94
C ILE A 52 -3.70 -10.93 2.95
N ALA A 53 -3.60 -9.61 3.11
CA ALA A 53 -2.63 -9.03 4.03
C ALA A 53 -2.89 -9.44 5.48
N ARG A 54 -4.14 -9.34 5.93
CA ARG A 54 -4.53 -9.76 7.28
C ARG A 54 -4.21 -11.23 7.50
N THR A 55 -4.67 -12.11 6.61
CA THR A 55 -4.51 -13.55 6.80
C THR A 55 -3.04 -13.97 6.76
N VAL A 56 -2.22 -13.41 5.88
CA VAL A 56 -0.77 -13.70 5.85
C VAL A 56 -0.09 -13.21 7.13
N ILE A 57 -0.33 -11.96 7.54
CA ILE A 57 0.30 -11.42 8.75
C ILE A 57 -0.14 -12.20 9.98
N GLU A 58 -1.43 -12.50 10.11
CA GLU A 58 -1.98 -13.29 11.21
C GLU A 58 -1.43 -14.72 11.26
N THR A 59 -1.24 -15.35 10.11
CA THR A 59 -0.73 -16.72 10.01
C THR A 59 0.74 -16.84 10.39
N PHE A 60 1.57 -15.87 9.96
CA PHE A 60 3.04 -15.98 10.00
C PHE A 60 3.72 -15.00 10.95
N SER A 61 2.99 -14.37 11.86
CA SER A 61 3.55 -13.54 12.94
C SER A 61 2.66 -13.60 14.19
N GLN A 62 3.14 -13.08 15.31
CA GLN A 62 2.37 -12.91 16.55
C GLN A 62 2.16 -11.42 16.89
N PRO A 63 1.15 -11.07 17.71
CA PRO A 63 1.06 -9.72 18.27
C PRO A 63 2.38 -9.30 18.92
N GLY A 64 2.84 -8.07 18.65
CA GLY A 64 4.13 -7.56 19.09
C GLY A 64 5.29 -7.78 18.10
N ASP A 65 5.19 -8.76 17.20
CA ASP A 65 6.24 -9.01 16.20
C ASP A 65 6.44 -7.83 15.25
N TYR A 66 7.65 -7.73 14.72
CA TYR A 66 7.99 -6.77 13.67
C TYR A 66 7.75 -7.37 12.29
N VAL A 67 6.97 -6.67 11.48
CA VAL A 67 6.67 -7.02 10.08
C VAL A 67 7.16 -5.92 9.16
N LEU A 68 7.93 -6.30 8.14
CA LEU A 68 8.56 -5.40 7.18
C LEU A 68 7.89 -5.49 5.80
N ASP A 69 7.59 -4.35 5.21
CA ASP A 69 7.16 -4.21 3.82
C ASP A 69 8.11 -3.24 3.08
N PRO A 70 9.08 -3.75 2.28
CA PRO A 70 10.04 -2.92 1.54
C PRO A 70 9.45 -2.23 0.29
N PHE A 71 8.18 -2.49 -0.03
CA PHE A 71 7.43 -1.87 -1.13
C PHE A 71 6.02 -1.51 -0.66
N MET A 72 5.92 -0.73 0.42
CA MET A 72 4.66 -0.56 1.17
C MET A 72 3.50 0.03 0.36
N GLY A 73 3.78 0.77 -0.71
CA GLY A 73 2.78 1.47 -1.50
C GLY A 73 1.85 2.30 -0.61
N GLY A 74 0.54 2.17 -0.84
CA GLY A 74 -0.46 2.86 -0.01
C GLY A 74 -0.52 2.41 1.46
N GLY A 75 0.23 1.38 1.88
CA GLY A 75 0.32 0.91 3.26
C GLY A 75 -0.73 -0.14 3.67
N THR A 76 -1.20 -0.97 2.73
CA THR A 76 -2.22 -2.00 3.05
C THR A 76 -1.72 -2.99 4.12
N ALA A 77 -0.49 -3.52 3.98
CA ALA A 77 0.10 -4.39 5.00
C ALA A 77 0.26 -3.67 6.34
N ILE A 78 0.71 -2.41 6.32
CA ILE A 78 0.88 -1.57 7.52
C ILE A 78 -0.43 -1.44 8.30
N ILE A 79 -1.54 -1.15 7.61
CA ILE A 79 -2.85 -0.97 8.25
C ILE A 79 -3.33 -2.29 8.87
N GLU A 80 -3.24 -3.39 8.14
CA GLU A 80 -3.70 -4.69 8.63
C GLU A 80 -2.82 -5.20 9.78
N GLY A 81 -1.51 -5.04 9.68
CA GLY A 81 -0.61 -5.45 10.77
C GLY A 81 -0.79 -4.64 12.05
N LEU A 82 -1.04 -3.32 11.95
CA LEU A 82 -1.38 -2.50 13.13
C LEU A 82 -2.72 -2.94 13.76
N MET A 83 -3.75 -3.19 12.96
CA MET A 83 -5.03 -3.73 13.47
C MET A 83 -4.93 -5.14 14.05
N LEU A 84 -3.81 -5.84 13.79
CA LEU A 84 -3.46 -7.13 14.38
C LEU A 84 -2.47 -6.99 15.55
N GLY A 85 -2.10 -5.78 15.96
CA GLY A 85 -1.19 -5.56 17.09
C GLY A 85 0.29 -5.82 16.77
N ARG A 86 0.71 -5.81 15.50
CA ARG A 86 2.12 -5.95 15.08
C ARG A 86 2.82 -4.59 15.00
N SER A 87 4.14 -4.62 15.06
CA SER A 87 5.01 -3.49 14.74
C SER A 87 5.32 -3.45 13.26
N MET A 88 5.02 -2.34 12.60
CA MET A 88 5.05 -2.27 11.14
C MET A 88 6.17 -1.38 10.62
N ILE A 89 7.00 -1.91 9.74
CA ILE A 89 8.04 -1.14 9.05
C ILE A 89 7.67 -1.10 7.57
N GLY A 90 7.52 0.10 7.02
CA GLY A 90 7.15 0.30 5.63
C GLY A 90 8.16 1.19 4.92
N ILE A 91 8.64 0.76 3.76
CA ILE A 91 9.54 1.53 2.92
C ILE A 91 8.93 1.65 1.53
N ASP A 92 8.97 2.86 0.98
CA ASP A 92 8.67 3.10 -0.42
C ASP A 92 9.50 4.28 -0.93
N ILE A 93 9.90 4.22 -2.19
CA ILE A 93 10.59 5.32 -2.88
C ILE A 93 9.63 6.44 -3.26
N ASN A 94 8.33 6.15 -3.35
CA ASN A 94 7.32 7.10 -3.77
C ASN A 94 6.84 7.95 -2.58
N ALA A 95 7.13 9.25 -2.63
CA ALA A 95 6.63 10.21 -1.64
C ALA A 95 5.09 10.22 -1.52
N LEU A 96 4.36 9.90 -2.61
CA LEU A 96 2.91 9.78 -2.57
C LEU A 96 2.46 8.56 -1.77
N ALA A 97 3.14 7.41 -1.95
CA ALA A 97 2.90 6.20 -1.17
C ALA A 97 3.11 6.48 0.32
N HIS A 98 4.24 7.11 0.67
CA HIS A 98 4.57 7.49 2.04
C HIS A 98 3.55 8.45 2.65
N PHE A 99 3.18 9.52 1.94
CA PHE A 99 2.16 10.48 2.38
C PHE A 99 0.82 9.79 2.68
N VAL A 100 0.36 8.94 1.77
CA VAL A 100 -0.91 8.20 1.89
C VAL A 100 -0.86 7.21 3.06
N ALA A 101 0.18 6.37 3.12
CA ALA A 101 0.35 5.38 4.19
C ALA A 101 0.42 6.06 5.56
N ASN A 102 1.16 7.16 5.67
CA ASN A 102 1.28 7.92 6.91
C ASN A 102 -0.06 8.53 7.36
N THR A 103 -0.84 9.10 6.43
CA THR A 103 -2.14 9.70 6.75
C THR A 103 -3.18 8.65 7.14
N ARG A 104 -3.21 7.52 6.44
CA ARG A 104 -4.12 6.39 6.69
C ARG A 104 -3.90 5.67 8.02
N THR A 105 -2.74 5.88 8.65
CA THR A 105 -2.33 5.22 9.90
C THR A 105 -2.02 6.24 11.01
N ARG A 106 -2.54 7.46 10.88
CA ARG A 106 -2.39 8.51 11.89
C ARG A 106 -3.73 8.80 12.56
N PRO A 107 -3.91 8.43 13.84
CA PRO A 107 -5.12 8.77 14.59
C PRO A 107 -5.35 10.28 14.65
N LEU A 108 -6.62 10.66 14.71
CA LEU A 108 -7.06 12.03 14.93
C LEU A 108 -7.81 12.11 16.26
N SER A 109 -7.71 13.27 16.94
CA SER A 109 -8.54 13.55 18.10
C SER A 109 -9.93 14.01 17.65
N PRO A 110 -10.98 13.91 18.49
CA PRO A 110 -12.31 14.43 18.15
C PRO A 110 -12.29 15.90 17.71
N CYS A 111 -11.45 16.73 18.35
CA CYS A 111 -11.26 18.13 17.95
C CYS A 111 -10.62 18.28 16.56
N ASP A 112 -9.72 17.37 16.16
CA ASP A 112 -9.20 17.36 14.80
C ASP A 112 -10.30 17.01 13.79
N GLU A 113 -11.12 16.02 14.09
CA GLU A 113 -12.22 15.59 13.22
C GLU A 113 -13.23 16.70 13.01
N GLU A 114 -13.65 17.37 14.08
CA GLU A 114 -14.56 18.53 14.04
C GLU A 114 -14.00 19.62 13.13
N ARG A 115 -12.74 19.99 13.33
CA ARG A 115 -12.09 21.05 12.54
C ARG A 115 -11.95 20.68 11.07
N ILE A 116 -11.75 19.40 10.75
CA ILE A 116 -11.71 18.90 9.37
C ILE A 116 -13.12 18.93 8.75
N ARG A 117 -14.17 18.57 9.49
CA ARG A 117 -15.56 18.69 9.00
C ARG A 117 -15.91 20.14 8.70
N GLU A 118 -15.63 21.05 9.62
CA GLU A 118 -15.82 22.49 9.42
C GLU A 118 -15.09 22.99 8.17
N TRP A 119 -13.84 22.56 7.95
CA TRP A 119 -13.10 22.87 6.73
C TRP A 119 -13.81 22.36 5.48
N ALA A 120 -14.27 21.11 5.47
CA ALA A 120 -14.93 20.50 4.33
C ALA A 120 -16.26 21.20 4.00
N HIS A 121 -17.11 21.44 5.01
CA HIS A 121 -18.37 22.16 4.86
C HIS A 121 -18.16 23.64 4.48
N GLY A 122 -17.25 24.35 5.16
CA GLY A 122 -16.94 25.74 4.82
C GLY A 122 -16.41 25.89 3.39
N THR A 123 -15.55 24.95 2.96
CA THR A 123 -15.09 24.88 1.56
C THR A 123 -16.26 24.61 0.62
N ALA A 124 -17.22 23.78 1.05
CA ALA A 124 -18.40 23.44 0.27
C ALA A 124 -19.38 24.62 0.06
N HIS A 125 -19.39 25.60 0.98
CA HIS A 125 -20.31 26.74 0.94
C HIS A 125 -19.70 28.01 0.32
N CYS A 126 -18.40 28.24 0.45
CA CYS A 126 -17.73 29.49 0.01
C CYS A 126 -17.43 29.56 -1.52
N PHE A 127 -18.21 28.89 -2.37
CA PHE A 127 -17.85 28.75 -3.79
C PHE A 127 -18.06 29.98 -4.66
N SER A 128 -18.96 30.90 -4.27
CA SER A 128 -19.29 32.11 -5.03
C SER A 128 -18.27 33.24 -4.86
N ASP A 129 -17.55 33.31 -3.74
CA ASP A 129 -16.94 34.60 -3.31
C ASP A 129 -15.42 34.69 -3.47
N PHE A 130 -14.79 33.69 -4.11
CA PHE A 130 -13.33 33.61 -4.16
C PHE A 130 -12.71 34.26 -5.41
N ARG A 131 -11.96 35.36 -5.21
CA ARG A 131 -11.11 35.98 -6.24
C ARG A 131 -9.92 35.08 -6.60
N PRO A 132 -9.60 34.88 -7.88
CA PRO A 132 -8.52 33.98 -8.28
C PRO A 132 -7.15 34.56 -7.90
N GLU A 133 -6.47 33.93 -6.95
CA GLU A 133 -5.01 34.01 -6.87
C GLU A 133 -4.37 33.10 -7.93
N PRO A 134 -3.12 33.37 -8.35
CA PRO A 134 -2.42 32.54 -9.32
C PRO A 134 -2.25 31.11 -8.81
N LEU A 135 -2.93 30.15 -9.43
CA LEU A 135 -2.75 28.72 -9.15
C LEU A 135 -1.61 28.15 -10.01
N PRO A 136 -0.77 27.24 -9.47
CA PRO A 136 0.34 26.66 -10.20
C PRO A 136 -0.14 25.93 -11.45
N GLN A 137 0.68 25.89 -12.50
CA GLN A 137 0.33 25.16 -13.72
C GLN A 137 0.46 23.65 -13.47
N VAL A 138 -0.67 22.95 -13.48
CA VAL A 138 -0.74 21.49 -13.35
C VAL A 138 -1.17 20.91 -14.68
N LYS A 139 -0.27 20.17 -15.33
CA LYS A 139 -0.48 19.60 -16.66
C LYS A 139 -1.74 18.72 -16.69
N ASN A 140 -2.56 18.87 -17.73
CA ASN A 140 -3.75 18.08 -18.00
C ASN A 140 -4.83 18.08 -16.89
N LEU A 141 -4.79 19.04 -15.95
CA LEU A 141 -5.82 19.17 -14.92
C LEU A 141 -6.97 20.06 -15.43
N PRO A 142 -8.24 19.58 -15.45
CA PRO A 142 -9.36 20.37 -15.91
C PRO A 142 -9.52 21.67 -15.09
N PRO A 143 -9.83 22.83 -15.72
CA PRO A 143 -9.89 24.13 -15.03
C PRO A 143 -10.83 24.15 -13.82
N THR A 144 -12.01 23.55 -13.94
CA THR A 144 -13.00 23.46 -12.85
C THR A 144 -12.44 22.72 -11.64
N VAL A 145 -11.75 21.60 -11.87
CA VAL A 145 -11.14 20.82 -10.79
C VAL A 145 -9.94 21.56 -10.21
N LYS A 146 -9.11 22.19 -11.05
CA LYS A 146 -7.96 23.00 -10.61
C LYS A 146 -8.40 24.12 -9.68
N LEU A 147 -9.44 24.87 -10.05
CA LEU A 147 -9.95 25.98 -9.25
C LEU A 147 -10.46 25.52 -7.89
N LEU A 148 -11.28 24.46 -7.85
CA LEU A 148 -11.84 23.93 -6.62
C LEU A 148 -10.75 23.36 -5.70
N MET A 149 -9.85 22.54 -6.25
CA MET A 149 -8.75 21.95 -5.48
C MET A 149 -7.84 23.04 -4.91
N GLY A 150 -7.50 24.06 -5.71
CA GLY A 150 -6.67 25.19 -5.27
C GLY A 150 -7.30 25.95 -4.10
N ARG A 151 -8.60 26.21 -4.15
CA ARG A 151 -9.34 26.85 -3.05
C ARG A 151 -9.36 25.97 -1.81
N ALA A 152 -9.71 24.69 -1.95
CA ALA A 152 -9.78 23.75 -0.84
C ALA A 152 -8.40 23.58 -0.16
N LEU A 153 -7.32 23.52 -0.94
CA LEU A 153 -5.94 23.46 -0.44
C LEU A 153 -5.58 24.73 0.35
N LYS A 154 -5.94 25.92 -0.16
CA LYS A 154 -5.72 27.18 0.55
C LYS A 154 -6.50 27.25 1.86
N MET A 155 -7.76 26.79 1.86
CA MET A 155 -8.55 26.70 3.09
C MET A 155 -7.95 25.68 4.07
N ALA A 156 -7.38 24.59 3.56
CA ALA A 156 -6.70 23.60 4.40
C ALA A 156 -5.46 24.20 5.09
N GLU A 157 -4.77 25.19 4.52
CA GLU A 157 -3.66 25.88 5.20
C GLU A 157 -4.05 26.55 6.52
N ARG A 158 -5.33 26.90 6.68
CA ARG A 158 -5.86 27.50 7.92
C ARG A 158 -6.02 26.48 9.05
N LEU A 159 -5.93 25.19 8.75
CA LEU A 159 -5.98 24.14 9.77
C LEU A 159 -4.69 24.19 10.61
N PRO A 160 -4.78 24.32 11.96
CA PRO A 160 -3.62 24.59 12.80
C PRO A 160 -2.59 23.45 12.79
N PHE A 161 -3.04 22.20 12.77
CA PHE A 161 -2.14 21.05 12.91
C PHE A 161 -1.79 20.39 11.57
N SER A 162 -0.54 19.99 11.41
CA SER A 162 -0.05 19.31 10.19
C SER A 162 -0.82 18.02 9.89
N ARG A 163 -1.26 17.30 10.92
CA ARG A 163 -2.10 16.09 10.77
C ARG A 163 -3.48 16.38 10.15
N GLN A 164 -4.08 17.52 10.49
CA GLN A 164 -5.35 17.96 9.90
C GLN A 164 -5.15 18.36 8.44
N ARG A 165 -4.09 19.13 8.14
CA ARG A 165 -3.72 19.51 6.77
C ARG A 165 -3.46 18.28 5.88
N ALA A 166 -2.72 17.30 6.40
CA ALA A 166 -2.45 16.05 5.70
C ALA A 166 -3.74 15.27 5.41
N PHE A 167 -4.65 15.17 6.40
CA PHE A 167 -5.94 14.51 6.20
C PHE A 167 -6.80 15.22 5.15
N ALA A 168 -6.94 16.54 5.23
CA ALA A 168 -7.67 17.36 4.27
C ALA A 168 -7.12 17.17 2.83
N ARG A 169 -5.79 17.17 2.67
CA ARG A 169 -5.14 16.87 1.38
C ARG A 169 -5.44 15.45 0.89
N CYS A 170 -5.47 14.48 1.79
CA CYS A 170 -5.84 13.10 1.44
C CYS A 170 -7.32 12.99 0.99
N VAL A 171 -8.23 13.75 1.62
CA VAL A 171 -9.63 13.88 1.14
C VAL A 171 -9.65 14.45 -0.28
N LEU A 172 -8.84 15.46 -0.58
CA LEU A 172 -8.75 16.02 -1.93
C LEU A 172 -8.14 15.06 -2.95
N LEU A 173 -7.18 14.21 -2.54
CA LEU A 173 -6.69 13.11 -3.37
C LEU A 173 -7.83 12.13 -3.69
N ARG A 174 -8.66 11.78 -2.70
CA ARG A 174 -9.81 10.88 -2.88
C ARG A 174 -10.84 11.48 -3.83
N LEU A 175 -11.18 12.75 -3.62
CA LEU A 175 -12.12 13.49 -4.47
C LEU A 175 -11.60 13.59 -5.91
N GLY A 176 -10.30 13.89 -6.08
CA GLY A 176 -9.65 13.94 -7.38
C GLY A 176 -9.63 12.58 -8.09
N GLN A 177 -9.33 11.48 -7.39
CA GLN A 177 -9.44 10.13 -7.95
C GLN A 177 -10.87 9.82 -8.42
N TRP A 178 -11.87 10.14 -7.61
CA TRP A 178 -13.28 9.93 -7.97
C TRP A 178 -13.65 10.70 -9.25
N ALA A 179 -13.19 11.96 -9.34
CA ALA A 179 -13.51 12.89 -10.42
C ALA A 179 -12.76 12.62 -11.73
N LEU A 180 -11.50 12.16 -11.66
CA LEU A 180 -10.57 12.20 -12.79
C LEU A 180 -9.95 10.86 -13.16
N ASP A 181 -9.54 10.06 -12.17
CA ASP A 181 -8.64 8.93 -12.43
C ASP A 181 -9.34 7.77 -13.14
N CYS A 182 -8.77 7.33 -14.26
CA CYS A 182 -9.31 6.29 -15.14
C CYS A 182 -10.74 6.59 -15.63
N ARG A 183 -11.10 7.87 -15.77
CA ARG A 183 -12.40 8.30 -16.32
C ARG A 183 -12.29 8.68 -17.80
N ASP A 184 -13.25 8.18 -18.57
CA ASP A 184 -13.41 8.49 -20.00
C ASP A 184 -14.44 9.62 -20.24
N HIS A 185 -15.08 10.15 -19.18
CA HIS A 185 -16.10 11.21 -19.25
C HIS A 185 -15.56 12.60 -18.85
N GLU A 186 -16.36 13.64 -19.06
CA GLU A 186 -16.03 15.00 -18.62
C GLU A 186 -15.89 15.09 -17.10
N ALA A 187 -15.08 16.05 -16.65
CA ALA A 187 -14.90 16.29 -15.22
C ALA A 187 -16.23 16.74 -14.60
N PRO A 188 -16.54 16.31 -13.35
CA PRO A 188 -17.76 16.72 -12.67
C PRO A 188 -17.86 18.25 -12.54
N SER A 189 -19.10 18.74 -12.45
CA SER A 189 -19.36 20.17 -12.22
C SER A 189 -18.80 20.61 -10.86
N GLN A 190 -18.60 21.92 -10.71
CA GLN A 190 -18.18 22.50 -9.43
C GLN A 190 -19.16 22.14 -8.30
N ARG A 191 -20.46 22.13 -8.58
CA ARG A 191 -21.51 21.74 -7.63
C ARG A 191 -21.39 20.28 -7.21
N ASN A 192 -21.12 19.36 -8.14
CA ASN A 192 -20.96 17.95 -7.77
C ASN A 192 -19.70 17.72 -6.92
N LEU A 193 -18.60 18.42 -7.22
CA LEU A 193 -17.39 18.36 -6.39
C LEU A 193 -17.62 18.95 -4.99
N ALA A 194 -18.36 20.07 -4.92
CA ALA A 194 -18.78 20.74 -3.69
C ALA A 194 -19.56 19.79 -2.77
N GLU A 195 -20.61 19.17 -3.29
CA GLU A 195 -21.47 18.24 -2.56
C GLU A 195 -20.70 16.98 -2.13
N LYS A 196 -19.75 16.51 -2.95
CA LYS A 196 -18.99 15.29 -2.69
C LYS A 196 -17.92 15.47 -1.60
N LEU A 197 -17.39 16.68 -1.41
CA LEU A 197 -16.28 16.93 -0.49
C LEU A 197 -16.62 16.62 0.98
N PRO A 198 -17.71 17.15 1.58
CA PRO A 198 -18.11 16.79 2.94
C PRO A 198 -18.44 15.30 3.07
N MET A 199 -19.17 14.72 2.11
CA MET A 199 -19.52 13.29 2.12
C MET A 199 -18.28 12.39 2.19
N LEU A 200 -17.26 12.66 1.37
CA LEU A 200 -16.00 11.90 1.40
C LEU A 200 -15.23 12.12 2.70
N THR A 201 -15.28 13.35 3.24
CA THR A 201 -14.65 13.68 4.52
C THR A 201 -15.23 12.83 5.64
N ASP A 202 -16.55 12.79 5.78
CA ASP A 202 -17.23 12.00 6.81
C ASP A 202 -16.94 10.50 6.66
N GLN A 203 -17.01 9.97 5.43
CA GLN A 203 -16.69 8.57 5.15
C GLN A 203 -15.24 8.22 5.54
N MET A 204 -14.30 9.11 5.25
CA MET A 204 -12.90 8.90 5.62
C MET A 204 -12.69 9.00 7.13
N LEU A 205 -13.35 9.93 7.82
CA LEU A 205 -13.28 10.04 9.28
C LEU A 205 -13.84 8.77 9.95
N SER A 206 -15.01 8.28 9.52
CA SER A 206 -15.56 7.01 10.02
C SER A 206 -14.63 5.82 9.77
N GLY A 207 -14.00 5.75 8.58
CA GLY A 207 -13.01 4.70 8.31
C GLY A 207 -11.76 4.79 9.19
N LEU A 208 -11.34 6.00 9.60
CA LEU A 208 -10.25 6.17 10.55
C LEU A 208 -10.64 5.75 11.97
N GLN A 209 -11.86 6.06 12.39
CA GLN A 209 -12.39 5.63 13.68
C GLN A 209 -12.43 4.10 13.75
N GLU A 210 -12.94 3.43 12.71
CA GLU A 210 -12.93 1.96 12.62
C GLU A 210 -11.50 1.39 12.73
N PHE A 211 -10.53 1.98 12.02
CA PHE A 211 -9.12 1.60 12.13
C PHE A 211 -8.59 1.72 13.57
N VAL A 212 -8.86 2.85 14.22
CA VAL A 212 -8.40 3.12 15.59
C VAL A 212 -9.04 2.15 16.59
N THR A 213 -10.34 1.90 16.48
CA THR A 213 -11.07 0.93 17.31
C THR A 213 -10.45 -0.46 17.19
N ARG A 214 -10.17 -0.92 15.97
CA ARG A 214 -9.54 -2.24 15.76
C ARG A 214 -8.10 -2.31 16.28
N CYS A 215 -7.35 -1.21 16.21
CA CYS A 215 -6.05 -1.15 16.87
C CYS A 215 -6.19 -1.24 18.40
N HIS A 216 -7.21 -0.61 18.99
CA HIS A 216 -7.47 -0.69 20.43
C HIS A 216 -7.86 -2.11 20.86
N GLU A 217 -8.70 -2.79 20.08
CA GLU A 217 -9.07 -4.20 20.28
C GLU A 217 -7.85 -5.13 20.25
N ALA A 218 -6.84 -4.80 19.42
CA ALA A 218 -5.56 -5.50 19.36
C ALA A 218 -4.54 -5.05 20.43
N GLY A 219 -4.95 -4.20 21.38
CA GLY A 219 -4.12 -3.72 22.48
C GLY A 219 -3.24 -2.50 22.18
N LEU A 220 -3.34 -1.89 21.00
CA LEU A 220 -2.59 -0.68 20.64
C LEU A 220 -3.40 0.58 20.95
N ARG A 221 -3.05 1.31 22.01
CA ARG A 221 -3.60 2.64 22.31
C ARG A 221 -3.27 3.66 21.21
N SER A 222 -4.06 4.73 21.07
CA SER A 222 -3.89 5.73 20.00
C SER A 222 -2.48 6.34 19.91
N ASN A 223 -1.84 6.63 21.05
CA ASN A 223 -0.47 7.14 21.08
C ASN A 223 0.56 6.10 20.62
N ARG A 224 0.27 4.82 20.82
CA ARG A 224 1.12 3.70 20.41
C ARG A 224 1.00 3.38 18.92
N ILE A 225 -0.13 3.63 18.27
CA ILE A 225 -0.30 3.37 16.82
C ILE A 225 0.81 4.03 15.98
N VAL A 226 1.19 5.27 16.32
CA VAL A 226 2.26 5.98 15.60
C VAL A 226 3.64 5.48 15.99
N SER A 227 3.88 5.13 17.25
CA SER A 227 5.19 4.61 17.68
C SER A 227 5.42 3.15 17.28
N GLN A 228 4.35 2.39 17.02
CA GLN A 228 4.41 1.00 16.59
C GLN A 228 4.64 0.87 15.07
N ARG A 229 4.87 1.98 14.37
CA ARG A 229 5.22 1.99 12.94
C ARG A 229 6.43 2.85 12.62
N LEU A 230 7.24 2.36 11.70
CA LEU A 230 8.34 3.11 11.08
C LEU A 230 8.10 3.18 9.57
N LEU A 231 7.72 4.37 9.08
CA LEU A 231 7.48 4.59 7.64
C LEU A 231 8.59 5.46 7.04
N LEU A 232 9.30 4.94 6.05
CA LEU A 232 10.45 5.60 5.43
C LEU A 232 10.19 5.86 3.93
N CYS A 233 10.46 7.09 3.50
CA CYS A 233 10.41 7.50 2.10
C CYS A 233 11.83 7.46 1.52
N ARG A 234 12.30 6.27 1.12
CA ARG A 234 13.65 6.05 0.58
C ARG A 234 13.72 4.78 -0.24
N ASN A 235 14.86 4.56 -0.89
CA ASN A 235 15.16 3.26 -1.50
C ASN A 235 15.34 2.20 -0.42
N ALA A 236 14.73 1.03 -0.64
CA ALA A 236 14.88 -0.16 0.19
C ALA A 236 16.25 -0.84 -0.01
N VAL A 237 17.02 -0.45 -1.03
CA VAL A 237 18.45 -0.75 -1.09
C VAL A 237 19.18 0.02 0.02
N GLY A 238 20.01 -0.68 0.79
CA GLY A 238 20.78 -0.12 1.91
C GLY A 238 19.99 0.02 3.21
N LEU A 239 18.94 -0.79 3.42
CA LEU A 239 18.16 -0.78 4.67
C LEU A 239 19.00 -1.17 5.89
N ASP A 240 20.01 -2.01 5.72
CA ASP A 240 21.00 -2.37 6.74
C ASP A 240 21.80 -1.17 7.29
N GLN A 241 21.81 -0.07 6.54
CA GLN A 241 22.46 1.19 6.92
C GLN A 241 21.50 2.21 7.55
N GLU A 242 20.20 1.94 7.61
CA GLU A 242 19.21 2.84 8.22
C GLU A 242 19.36 2.83 9.75
N PRO A 243 19.73 3.97 10.39
CA PRO A 243 19.91 4.02 11.84
C PRO A 243 18.65 3.64 12.60
N LYS A 244 17.47 4.08 12.12
CA LYS A 244 16.18 3.79 12.76
C LYS A 244 15.81 2.31 12.79
N LEU A 245 16.41 1.48 11.92
CA LEU A 245 16.23 0.02 11.97
C LEU A 245 17.12 -0.65 13.01
N ARG A 246 18.24 -0.02 13.39
CA ARG A 246 19.13 -0.50 14.46
C ARG A 246 18.55 -0.20 15.85
N ASP A 247 17.76 0.86 15.95
CA ASP A 247 17.09 1.28 17.19
C ASP A 247 15.83 0.45 17.51
N LEU A 248 15.45 -0.51 16.64
CA LEU A 248 14.31 -1.37 16.88
C LEU A 248 14.58 -2.33 18.05
N ALA A 249 13.56 -2.56 18.87
CA ALA A 249 13.66 -3.50 19.98
C ALA A 249 13.88 -4.96 19.53
N ALA A 250 13.47 -5.30 18.31
CA ALA A 250 13.69 -6.59 17.70
C ALA A 250 13.78 -6.46 16.16
N ARG A 251 14.43 -7.44 15.54
CA ARG A 251 14.46 -7.57 14.07
C ARG A 251 13.12 -8.09 13.55
N PRO A 252 12.71 -7.74 12.32
CA PRO A 252 11.52 -8.30 11.69
C PRO A 252 11.61 -9.81 11.56
N SER A 253 10.59 -10.52 12.02
CA SER A 253 10.43 -11.97 11.83
C SER A 253 9.68 -12.30 10.55
N LEU A 254 8.90 -11.34 10.03
CA LEU A 254 8.14 -11.48 8.79
C LEU A 254 8.41 -10.30 7.85
N VAL A 255 8.63 -10.61 6.58
CA VAL A 255 8.55 -9.66 5.48
C VAL A 255 7.31 -10.02 4.67
N PHE A 256 6.35 -9.11 4.56
CA PHE A 256 5.19 -9.30 3.70
C PHE A 256 5.04 -8.13 2.74
N THR A 257 5.09 -8.41 1.44
CA THR A 257 5.14 -7.36 0.43
C THR A 257 4.60 -7.78 -0.94
N SER A 258 4.44 -6.80 -1.82
CA SER A 258 4.15 -6.99 -3.24
C SER A 258 5.02 -6.02 -4.04
N PRO A 259 6.20 -6.45 -4.51
CA PRO A 259 7.04 -5.61 -5.35
C PRO A 259 6.31 -5.21 -6.64
N PRO A 260 6.78 -4.16 -7.35
CA PRO A 260 6.34 -3.90 -8.72
C PRO A 260 6.48 -5.16 -9.58
N TYR A 261 5.65 -5.33 -10.60
CA TYR A 261 5.69 -6.56 -11.41
C TYR A 261 6.60 -6.40 -12.64
N PRO A 262 7.41 -7.42 -12.97
CA PRO A 262 8.34 -7.35 -14.09
C PRO A 262 7.59 -7.05 -15.40
N ARG A 263 8.05 -6.01 -16.11
CA ARG A 263 7.50 -5.52 -17.40
C ARG A 263 6.04 -5.07 -17.36
N VAL A 264 5.41 -4.98 -16.19
CA VAL A 264 4.06 -4.42 -16.03
C VAL A 264 4.14 -2.91 -15.88
N HIS A 265 3.33 -2.20 -16.68
CA HIS A 265 3.28 -0.75 -16.62
C HIS A 265 2.22 -0.28 -15.62
N VAL A 266 2.67 0.34 -14.53
CA VAL A 266 1.79 0.90 -13.51
C VAL A 266 2.15 2.37 -13.28
N LEU A 267 1.16 3.25 -13.41
CA LEU A 267 1.33 4.68 -13.15
C LEU A 267 1.18 4.97 -11.65
N TYR A 268 2.18 4.58 -10.84
CA TYR A 268 2.20 4.87 -9.41
C TYR A 268 2.23 6.37 -9.06
N HIS A 269 2.63 7.21 -10.01
CA HIS A 269 2.97 8.61 -9.82
C HIS A 269 2.07 9.58 -10.60
N ARG A 270 1.06 9.10 -11.33
CA ARG A 270 0.19 9.94 -12.16
C ARG A 270 -1.24 9.44 -12.12
N TRP A 271 -2.21 10.35 -12.25
CA TRP A 271 -3.57 9.97 -12.63
C TRP A 271 -3.74 9.98 -14.14
N GLN A 272 -4.60 9.09 -14.64
CA GLN A 272 -5.05 9.12 -16.04
C GLN A 272 -6.35 9.91 -16.17
N VAL A 273 -6.32 10.98 -16.96
CA VAL A 273 -7.44 11.88 -17.26
C VAL A 273 -7.86 11.65 -18.72
N ARG A 274 -9.17 11.48 -18.97
CA ARG A 274 -9.72 11.23 -20.31
C ARG A 274 -9.02 10.06 -21.01
N GLY A 275 -8.79 8.97 -20.27
CA GLY A 275 -8.24 7.70 -20.73
C GLY A 275 -6.76 7.65 -21.15
N ARG A 276 -6.13 8.77 -21.53
CA ARG A 276 -4.73 8.78 -22.05
C ARG A 276 -3.83 9.89 -21.51
N LYS A 277 -4.39 10.99 -21.01
CA LYS A 277 -3.57 12.13 -20.54
C LYS A 277 -3.14 11.90 -19.10
N GLU A 278 -1.88 12.13 -18.79
CA GLU A 278 -1.37 12.00 -17.43
C GLU A 278 -1.33 13.36 -16.73
N THR A 279 -1.67 13.39 -15.45
CA THR A 279 -1.56 14.60 -14.62
C THR A 279 -0.73 14.32 -13.35
N PRO A 280 0.19 15.23 -12.98
CA PRO A 280 0.92 15.17 -11.70
C PRO A 280 0.12 15.75 -10.53
N ALA A 281 -1.20 15.99 -10.70
CA ALA A 281 -2.07 16.53 -9.67
C ALA A 281 -1.94 15.88 -8.28
N PRO A 282 -1.71 14.55 -8.12
CA PRO A 282 -1.49 13.96 -6.80
C PRO A 282 -0.37 14.62 -5.99
N TYR A 283 0.74 14.97 -6.65
CA TYR A 283 1.92 15.55 -6.00
C TYR A 283 1.68 17.00 -5.59
N TRP A 284 0.97 17.75 -6.43
CA TRP A 284 0.52 19.10 -6.11
C TRP A 284 -0.44 19.09 -4.92
N ILE A 285 -1.45 18.21 -4.93
CA ILE A 285 -2.46 18.11 -3.86
C ILE A 285 -1.81 17.67 -2.54
N ALA A 286 -0.92 16.68 -2.57
CA ALA A 286 -0.24 16.19 -1.38
C ALA A 286 0.89 17.11 -0.89
N GLN A 287 1.27 18.13 -1.68
CA GLN A 287 2.37 19.05 -1.41
C GLN A 287 3.70 18.31 -1.19
N ILE A 288 4.03 17.44 -2.14
CA ILE A 288 5.25 16.62 -2.12
C ILE A 288 6.03 16.80 -3.43
N PRO A 289 7.36 16.62 -3.43
CA PRO A 289 8.17 16.73 -4.64
C PRO A 289 7.77 15.70 -5.70
N ASP A 290 7.54 16.17 -6.92
CA ASP A 290 7.40 15.35 -8.12
C ASP A 290 8.77 15.20 -8.77
N GLY A 291 9.25 13.99 -9.06
CA GLY A 291 10.68 13.84 -9.37
C GLY A 291 11.11 12.73 -10.32
N HIS A 292 10.28 11.72 -10.60
CA HIS A 292 10.76 10.57 -11.37
C HIS A 292 9.77 10.05 -12.41
N TYR A 293 10.33 9.43 -13.45
CA TYR A 293 9.58 8.74 -14.49
C TYR A 293 9.06 7.38 -14.00
N ALA A 294 8.09 6.81 -14.71
CA ALA A 294 7.46 5.53 -14.36
C ALA A 294 8.45 4.40 -14.02
N SER A 295 9.54 4.28 -14.79
CA SER A 295 10.57 3.23 -14.62
C SER A 295 11.28 3.28 -13.28
N HIS A 296 11.36 4.45 -12.64
CA HIS A 296 11.91 4.58 -11.29
C HIS A 296 11.05 3.82 -10.27
N TYR A 297 9.73 3.90 -10.40
CA TYR A 297 8.78 3.27 -9.49
C TYR A 297 8.51 1.80 -9.81
N THR A 298 8.65 1.38 -11.06
CA THR A 298 8.46 -0.02 -11.48
C THR A 298 9.75 -0.85 -11.41
N GLY A 299 10.89 -0.25 -11.07
CA GLY A 299 12.20 -0.91 -11.03
C GLY A 299 12.81 -1.22 -12.41
N GLY A 300 12.11 -0.88 -13.49
CA GLY A 300 12.53 -1.18 -14.85
C GLY A 300 11.51 -0.75 -15.89
N SER A 301 11.96 -0.48 -17.11
CA SER A 301 11.08 -0.25 -18.27
C SER A 301 10.57 -1.57 -18.86
N ARG A 302 9.73 -1.50 -19.90
CA ARG A 302 9.18 -2.69 -20.59
C ARG A 302 10.18 -3.41 -21.51
N THR A 303 11.39 -2.86 -21.63
CA THR A 303 12.45 -3.37 -22.49
C THR A 303 13.16 -4.57 -21.87
N PRO A 304 13.90 -5.38 -22.65
CA PRO A 304 14.76 -6.43 -22.09
C PRO A 304 15.79 -5.91 -21.08
N THR A 305 16.32 -4.70 -21.31
CA THR A 305 17.21 -4.02 -20.34
C THR A 305 16.45 -3.66 -19.07
N GLY A 306 15.22 -3.17 -19.19
CA GLY A 306 14.35 -2.88 -18.05
C GLY A 306 14.03 -4.11 -17.20
N GLU A 307 13.83 -5.27 -17.84
CA GLU A 307 13.66 -6.54 -17.13
C GLU A 307 14.93 -6.93 -16.34
N ARG A 308 16.12 -6.78 -16.92
CA ARG A 308 17.38 -7.02 -16.20
C ARG A 308 17.56 -6.08 -15.00
N ASN A 309 17.21 -4.81 -15.17
CA ASN A 309 17.26 -3.82 -14.09
C ASN A 309 16.29 -4.18 -12.96
N TYR A 310 15.09 -4.67 -13.29
CA TYR A 310 14.12 -5.13 -12.31
C TYR A 310 14.67 -6.27 -11.44
N PHE A 311 15.24 -7.32 -12.04
CA PHE A 311 15.82 -8.43 -11.25
C PHE A 311 17.06 -8.00 -10.46
N SER A 312 17.84 -7.05 -10.98
CA SER A 312 18.96 -6.45 -10.24
C SER A 312 18.48 -5.66 -9.02
N LEU A 313 17.36 -4.93 -9.15
CA LEU A 313 16.70 -4.24 -8.04
C LEU A 313 16.20 -5.23 -6.99
N VAL A 314 15.49 -6.29 -7.40
CA VAL A 314 15.01 -7.34 -6.50
C VAL A 314 16.18 -7.91 -5.70
N ARG A 315 17.27 -8.31 -6.38
CA ARG A 315 18.48 -8.81 -5.72
C ARG A 315 19.02 -7.80 -4.70
N ALA A 316 19.18 -6.53 -5.07
CA ALA A 316 19.77 -5.50 -4.21
C ALA A 316 18.90 -5.19 -2.98
N VAL A 317 17.57 -5.07 -3.16
CA VAL A 317 16.63 -4.84 -2.07
C VAL A 317 16.65 -6.02 -1.11
N PHE A 318 16.49 -7.25 -1.62
CA PHE A 318 16.45 -8.41 -0.74
C PHE A 318 17.80 -8.70 -0.10
N SER A 319 18.93 -8.37 -0.74
CA SER A 319 20.26 -8.43 -0.08
C SER A 319 20.32 -7.51 1.15
N SER A 320 19.66 -6.35 1.09
CA SER A 320 19.55 -5.43 2.24
C SER A 320 18.57 -5.98 3.29
N VAL A 321 17.44 -6.55 2.86
CA VAL A 321 16.45 -7.20 3.74
C VAL A 321 17.08 -8.37 4.52
N ARG A 322 17.95 -9.16 3.88
CA ARG A 322 18.64 -10.32 4.48
C ARG A 322 19.45 -9.94 5.72
N GLN A 323 19.95 -8.71 5.78
CA GLN A 323 20.76 -8.22 6.89
C GLN A 323 19.92 -7.74 8.08
N VAL A 324 18.65 -7.38 7.86
CA VAL A 324 17.79 -6.80 8.89
C VAL A 324 16.74 -7.77 9.42
N ILE A 325 16.34 -8.79 8.64
CA ILE A 325 15.41 -9.84 9.08
C ILE A 325 16.08 -10.81 10.09
N THR A 326 15.29 -11.51 10.92
CA THR A 326 15.79 -12.59 11.78
C THR A 326 16.31 -13.77 10.96
N HIS A 327 17.19 -14.59 11.56
CA HIS A 327 17.79 -15.75 10.89
C HIS A 327 16.76 -16.83 10.49
N ASP A 328 15.69 -16.95 11.27
CA ASP A 328 14.54 -17.82 11.09
C ASP A 328 13.34 -17.11 10.43
N GLY A 329 13.54 -15.88 9.97
CA GLY A 329 12.47 -15.04 9.44
C GLY A 329 11.88 -15.55 8.14
N LEU A 330 10.66 -15.13 7.83
CA LEU A 330 9.94 -15.52 6.64
C LEU A 330 9.73 -14.34 5.69
N VAL A 331 9.92 -14.55 4.38
CA VAL A 331 9.60 -13.58 3.34
C VAL A 331 8.43 -14.10 2.50
N VAL A 332 7.29 -13.42 2.58
CA VAL A 332 6.08 -13.73 1.84
C VAL A 332 5.80 -12.63 0.82
N GLN A 333 5.67 -12.99 -0.46
CA GLN A 333 5.58 -12.04 -1.56
C GLN A 333 4.43 -12.38 -2.49
N LEU A 334 3.56 -11.41 -2.79
CA LEU A 334 2.58 -11.56 -3.86
C LEU A 334 3.13 -10.91 -5.13
N ILE A 335 3.29 -11.68 -6.20
CA ILE A 335 3.96 -11.22 -7.42
C ILE A 335 3.18 -11.66 -8.65
N GLY A 336 2.94 -10.72 -9.57
CA GLY A 336 2.45 -11.03 -10.92
C GLY A 336 3.60 -11.16 -11.92
N PHE A 337 3.49 -12.10 -12.85
CA PHE A 337 4.43 -12.25 -13.96
C PHE A 337 3.69 -12.09 -15.29
N ALA A 338 4.32 -11.40 -16.24
CA ALA A 338 3.81 -11.29 -17.62
C ALA A 338 4.16 -12.54 -18.43
N ASP A 339 5.26 -13.20 -18.08
CA ASP A 339 5.79 -14.41 -18.71
C ASP A 339 6.36 -15.30 -17.58
N ILE A 340 5.49 -16.14 -17.01
CA ILE A 340 5.82 -16.94 -15.82
C ILE A 340 7.02 -17.84 -16.08
N ASP A 341 7.03 -18.54 -17.22
CA ASP A 341 8.02 -19.56 -17.53
C ASP A 341 9.45 -18.99 -17.58
N ASN A 342 9.59 -17.75 -18.08
CA ASN A 342 10.89 -17.08 -18.14
C ASN A 342 11.20 -16.20 -16.92
N GLN A 343 10.20 -15.56 -16.32
CA GLN A 343 10.42 -14.56 -15.27
C GLN A 343 10.46 -15.16 -13.88
N LEU A 344 9.71 -16.22 -13.60
CA LEU A 344 9.71 -16.87 -12.29
C LEU A 344 11.09 -17.47 -11.95
N PRO A 345 11.77 -18.23 -12.83
CA PRO A 345 13.12 -18.73 -12.54
C PRO A 345 14.12 -17.60 -12.27
N LYS A 346 14.07 -16.52 -13.05
CA LYS A 346 14.93 -15.33 -12.84
C LYS A 346 14.65 -14.66 -11.49
N TYR A 347 13.38 -14.59 -11.08
CA TYR A 347 12.99 -14.06 -9.77
C TYR A 347 13.57 -14.90 -8.62
N LEU A 348 13.41 -16.22 -8.71
CA LEU A 348 13.93 -17.15 -7.70
C LEU A 348 15.46 -17.11 -7.64
N ASN A 349 16.14 -16.97 -8.78
CA ASN A 349 17.59 -16.78 -8.82
C ASN A 349 18.01 -15.46 -8.17
N ALA A 350 17.28 -14.35 -8.41
CA ALA A 350 17.56 -13.09 -7.75
C ALA A 350 17.38 -13.16 -6.21
N MET A 351 16.37 -13.92 -5.74
CA MET A 351 16.19 -14.21 -4.32
C MET A 351 17.31 -15.10 -3.76
N ALA A 352 17.74 -16.11 -4.52
CA ALA A 352 18.87 -16.98 -4.19
C ALA A 352 20.17 -16.20 -4.02
N ASP A 353 20.48 -15.32 -4.98
CA ASP A 353 21.65 -14.45 -4.95
C ASP A 353 21.60 -13.46 -3.79
N ALA A 354 20.40 -13.09 -3.34
CA ALA A 354 20.18 -12.25 -2.16
C ALA A 354 20.28 -13.01 -0.81
N GLY A 355 20.58 -14.31 -0.83
CA GLY A 355 20.75 -15.12 0.37
C GLY A 355 19.46 -15.73 0.92
N PHE A 356 18.45 -15.92 0.07
CA PHE A 356 17.20 -16.60 0.42
C PHE A 356 17.04 -17.91 -0.34
N GLU A 357 16.25 -18.82 0.20
CA GLU A 357 15.81 -20.02 -0.51
C GLU A 357 14.30 -20.12 -0.52
N ALA A 358 13.75 -20.71 -1.58
CA ALA A 358 12.33 -20.99 -1.66
C ALA A 358 11.95 -21.93 -0.52
N TRP A 359 10.91 -21.57 0.21
CA TRP A 359 10.38 -22.36 1.31
C TRP A 359 8.92 -22.71 1.03
N ARG A 360 8.42 -23.78 1.64
CA ARG A 360 7.00 -24.14 1.56
C ARG A 360 6.46 -24.37 2.97
N PRO A 361 5.26 -23.86 3.29
CA PRO A 361 4.59 -24.18 4.54
C PRO A 361 4.35 -25.68 4.69
N ALA A 362 4.62 -26.21 5.88
CA ALA A 362 4.35 -27.60 6.22
C ALA A 362 2.85 -27.92 6.04
N GLY A 363 2.54 -29.02 5.35
CA GLY A 363 1.17 -29.43 5.06
C GLY A 363 0.55 -28.87 3.77
N SER A 364 1.27 -28.03 3.01
CA SER A 364 0.83 -27.62 1.67
C SER A 364 0.92 -28.78 0.67
N GLN A 365 -0.21 -29.13 0.03
CA GLN A 365 -0.24 -30.08 -1.09
C GLN A 365 0.03 -29.42 -2.45
N VAL A 366 0.08 -28.09 -2.50
CA VAL A 366 0.35 -27.30 -3.71
C VAL A 366 1.75 -26.73 -3.66
N ASP A 367 2.45 -26.78 -4.81
CA ASP A 367 3.79 -26.21 -4.97
C ASP A 367 3.79 -24.69 -4.72
N ARG A 368 2.77 -24.00 -5.27
CA ARG A 368 2.62 -22.55 -5.21
C ARG A 368 1.15 -22.18 -5.13
N PHE A 369 0.87 -21.10 -4.40
CA PHE A 369 -0.48 -20.58 -4.27
C PHE A 369 -0.71 -19.50 -5.32
N TRP A 370 -1.64 -19.77 -6.23
CA TRP A 370 -1.95 -18.90 -7.37
C TRP A 370 -3.24 -18.15 -7.17
N ARG A 371 -3.30 -16.95 -7.72
CA ARG A 371 -4.49 -16.11 -7.77
C ARG A 371 -4.67 -15.58 -9.19
N ARG A 372 -5.86 -15.75 -9.74
CA ARG A 372 -6.26 -15.09 -10.99
C ARG A 372 -6.97 -13.80 -10.63
N VAL A 373 -6.48 -12.66 -11.11
CA VAL A 373 -7.16 -11.37 -10.90
C VAL A 373 -7.91 -10.99 -12.18
N PRO A 374 -9.22 -11.27 -12.28
CA PRO A 374 -10.01 -10.85 -13.42
C PRO A 374 -10.07 -9.31 -13.52
N ASN A 375 -10.06 -8.78 -14.75
CA ASN A 375 -10.25 -7.36 -15.05
C ASN A 375 -9.19 -6.38 -14.52
N ARG A 376 -7.97 -6.83 -14.21
CA ARG A 376 -6.91 -5.92 -13.79
C ARG A 376 -6.40 -5.07 -14.96
N LYS A 377 -7.00 -3.88 -15.11
CA LYS A 377 -6.59 -2.86 -16.07
C LYS A 377 -5.34 -2.17 -15.54
N TRP A 378 -4.17 -2.67 -15.93
CA TRP A 378 -2.94 -1.89 -15.83
C TRP A 378 -3.07 -0.72 -16.80
N TYR A 379 -3.17 0.49 -16.25
CA TYR A 379 -3.33 1.78 -16.93
C TYR A 379 -3.11 1.80 -18.46
N ALA A 380 -4.12 2.32 -19.17
CA ALA A 380 -4.40 2.29 -20.63
C ALA A 380 -5.16 1.04 -21.15
N LYS A 381 -6.38 1.27 -21.68
CA LYS A 381 -7.10 0.36 -22.60
C LYS A 381 -6.22 0.15 -23.85
N LEU A 382 -5.33 -0.83 -23.81
CA LEU A 382 -4.76 -1.40 -25.03
C LEU A 382 -5.85 -2.28 -25.64
N LYS A 383 -6.27 -1.96 -26.87
CA LYS A 383 -7.06 -2.84 -27.72
C LYS A 383 -6.24 -4.11 -27.94
N GLY A 384 -6.58 -5.15 -27.19
CA GLY A 384 -5.98 -6.47 -27.23
C GLY A 384 -6.62 -7.31 -26.14
N THR A 385 -6.83 -8.59 -26.40
CA THR A 385 -7.27 -9.58 -25.41
C THR A 385 -6.17 -9.74 -24.36
N VAL A 386 -6.12 -8.83 -23.38
CA VAL A 386 -5.12 -8.91 -22.30
C VAL A 386 -5.62 -9.96 -21.31
N ASP A 387 -4.92 -11.09 -21.34
CA ASP A 387 -5.12 -12.25 -20.49
C ASP A 387 -5.03 -11.87 -19.00
N ALA A 388 -5.75 -12.61 -18.15
CA ALA A 388 -5.78 -12.34 -16.72
C ALA A 388 -4.36 -12.44 -16.14
N SER A 389 -3.91 -11.44 -15.39
CA SER A 389 -2.63 -11.54 -14.69
C SER A 389 -2.73 -12.58 -13.58
N SER A 390 -1.98 -13.67 -13.70
CA SER A 390 -1.78 -14.64 -12.62
C SER A 390 -0.78 -14.05 -11.63
N GLU A 391 -1.20 -13.92 -10.38
CA GLU A 391 -0.34 -13.63 -9.24
C GLU A 391 0.02 -14.93 -8.53
N VAL A 392 1.22 -14.99 -7.96
CA VAL A 392 1.70 -16.09 -7.14
C VAL A 392 2.13 -15.58 -5.78
N LEU A 393 1.73 -16.29 -4.72
CA LEU A 393 2.24 -16.08 -3.38
C LEU A 393 3.49 -16.95 -3.19
N LEU A 394 4.64 -16.29 -3.07
CA LEU A 394 5.94 -16.92 -2.88
C LEU A 394 6.39 -16.82 -1.44
N PHE A 395 7.03 -17.89 -0.97
CA PHE A 395 7.59 -17.98 0.37
C PHE A 395 9.08 -18.26 0.28
N HIS A 396 9.86 -17.54 1.08
CA HIS A 396 11.30 -17.72 1.18
C HIS A 396 11.77 -17.61 2.63
N ARG A 397 12.87 -18.29 2.94
CA ARG A 397 13.58 -18.14 4.22
C ARG A 397 15.06 -17.77 3.97
N PRO A 398 15.73 -17.09 4.90
CA PRO A 398 17.17 -16.91 4.87
C PRO A 398 17.89 -18.26 4.65
N ARG A 399 18.89 -18.29 3.77
CA ARG A 399 19.83 -19.43 3.70
C ARG A 399 20.68 -19.44 4.97
N CYS A 400 20.84 -20.65 5.52
CA CYS A 400 21.73 -20.94 6.63
C CYS A 400 23.19 -20.69 6.25
#